data_AF-A0ABD5GHL4-F1
#
_entry.id   AF-A0ABD5GHL4-F1
#
_cell.length_a   1.000
_cell.length_b   1.000
_cell.length_c   1.000
_cell.angle_alpha   90.00
_cell.angle_beta   90.00
_cell.angle_gamma   90.00
#
_symmetry.space_group_name_H-M   'P 1'
#
loop_
_entity.id
_entity.type
_entity.pdbx_description
1 polymer ?
#
loop_
_entity_poly.entity_id
_entity_poly.type
_entity_poly.pdbx_seq_one_letter_code
_entity_poly.pdbx_strand_id
1 'polypeptide(L)'
;MEQSGIVGLSYEGNPMRITTFRDAPFCTQLVLAEMLGLGEITEDVVRGWVESNTIPTVKIGRRRVINLHRIRLDLESGKTVFSAGDYAQ
;
A
#
# COMPACT_ATOMS: atom_id res chain seq x y z
N MET A 1 -27.14 19.32 -7.61
CA MET A 1 -27.16 18.52 -6.37
C MET A 1 -25.76 18.01 -6.15
N GLU A 2 -25.00 18.66 -5.26
CA GLU A 2 -23.66 18.17 -4.90
C GLU A 2 -23.81 16.91 -4.06
N GLN A 3 -23.32 15.80 -4.59
CA GLN A 3 -23.40 14.51 -3.92
C GLN A 3 -22.38 14.49 -2.78
N SER A 4 -22.85 14.72 -1.55
CA SER A 4 -22.09 14.53 -0.33
C SER A 4 -21.75 13.05 -0.20
N GLY A 5 -20.51 12.69 -0.56
CA GLY A 5 -19.98 11.34 -0.41
C GLY A 5 -19.68 11.03 1.06
N ILE A 6 -19.62 9.74 1.39
CA ILE A 6 -19.19 9.27 2.71
C ILE A 6 -17.75 9.72 2.95
N VAL A 7 -17.56 10.52 3.99
CA VAL A 7 -16.25 11.07 4.38
C VAL A 7 -15.66 10.19 5.48
N GLY A 8 -14.53 9.57 5.20
CA GLY A 8 -13.71 8.86 6.17
C GLY A 8 -12.78 9.81 6.92
N LEU A 9 -12.23 9.32 8.03
CA LEU A 9 -11.17 9.99 8.76
C LEU A 9 -9.82 9.39 8.34
N SER A 10 -8.86 10.22 7.94
CA SER A 10 -7.47 9.78 7.76
C SER A 10 -6.82 9.45 9.11
N TYR A 11 -5.64 8.83 9.10
CA TYR A 11 -4.84 8.61 10.32
C TYR A 11 -4.43 9.92 11.01
N GLU A 12 -4.52 11.06 10.31
CA GLU A 12 -4.26 12.42 10.82
C GLU A 12 -5.56 13.17 11.17
N GLY A 13 -6.72 12.52 11.05
CA GLY A 13 -8.03 13.13 11.34
C GLY A 13 -8.59 14.03 10.23
N ASN A 14 -7.94 14.05 9.05
CA ASN A 14 -8.40 14.85 7.92
C ASN A 14 -9.55 14.14 7.16
N PRO A 15 -10.54 14.89 6.65
CA PRO A 15 -11.64 14.33 5.85
C PRO A 15 -11.11 13.74 4.54
N MET A 16 -11.31 12.45 4.31
CA MET A 16 -10.94 11.75 3.09
C MET A 16 -12.18 11.16 2.42
N ARG A 17 -12.35 11.37 1.11
CA ARG A 17 -13.46 10.77 0.36
C ARG A 17 -13.23 9.25 0.27
N ILE A 18 -14.07 8.46 0.94
CA ILE A 18 -14.04 7.00 0.82
C ILE A 18 -14.79 6.64 -0.45
N THR A 19 -14.04 6.32 -1.51
CA THR A 19 -14.63 5.86 -2.78
C THR A 19 -15.07 4.40 -2.71
N THR A 20 -14.44 3.60 -1.84
CA THR A 20 -14.74 2.16 -1.71
C THR A 20 -14.40 1.64 -0.31
N PHE A 21 -15.39 1.19 0.46
CA PHE A 21 -15.20 0.55 1.78
C PHE A 21 -14.50 -0.84 1.71
N ARG A 22 -14.18 -1.32 0.49
CA ARG A 22 -13.71 -2.69 0.21
C ARG A 22 -12.21 -2.79 -0.12
N ASP A 23 -11.48 -1.69 -0.23
CA ASP A 23 -10.06 -1.75 -0.55
C ASP A 23 -9.32 -2.18 0.73
N ALA A 24 -8.85 -3.44 0.77
CA ALA A 24 -8.08 -3.93 1.90
C ALA A 24 -6.81 -3.05 2.04
N PRO A 25 -6.60 -2.37 3.18
CA PRO A 25 -5.49 -1.43 3.32
C PRO A 25 -4.13 -2.14 3.34
N PHE A 26 -4.12 -3.46 3.55
CA PHE A 26 -2.93 -4.27 3.69
C PHE A 26 -3.04 -5.58 2.91
N CYS A 27 -1.90 -6.12 2.50
CA CYS A 27 -1.78 -7.49 2.00
C CYS A 27 -0.50 -8.18 2.49
N THR A 28 -0.45 -9.50 2.34
CA THR A 28 0.77 -10.28 2.55
C THR A 28 1.73 -10.12 1.36
N GLN A 29 2.98 -10.53 1.54
CA GLN A 29 3.98 -10.51 0.44
C GLN A 29 3.53 -11.39 -0.72
N LEU A 30 3.04 -12.60 -0.43
CA LEU A 30 2.44 -13.49 -1.44
C LEU A 30 1.29 -12.84 -2.21
N VAL A 31 0.34 -12.22 -1.51
CA VAL A 31 -0.82 -11.58 -2.17
C VAL A 31 -0.37 -10.42 -3.05
N LEU A 32 0.65 -9.64 -2.66
CA LEU A 32 1.21 -8.63 -3.53
C LEU A 32 1.82 -9.24 -4.79
N ALA A 33 2.58 -10.33 -4.67
CA ALA A 33 3.15 -11.04 -5.82
C ALA A 33 2.04 -11.57 -6.76
N GLU A 34 0.96 -12.10 -6.20
CA GLU A 34 -0.23 -12.52 -6.95
C GLU A 34 -0.89 -11.36 -7.71
N MET A 35 -1.03 -10.20 -7.06
CA MET A 35 -1.59 -8.98 -7.67
C MET A 35 -0.74 -8.44 -8.82
N LEU A 36 0.58 -8.60 -8.73
CA LEU A 36 1.54 -8.15 -9.77
C LEU A 36 1.73 -9.17 -10.90
N GLY A 37 1.15 -10.37 -10.78
CA GLY A 37 1.27 -11.44 -11.76
C GLY A 37 2.41 -12.41 -11.41
N LEU A 38 2.02 -13.62 -10.99
CA LEU A 38 2.93 -14.71 -10.55
C LEU A 38 3.97 -15.16 -11.60
N GLY A 39 3.80 -14.78 -12.87
CA GLY A 39 4.75 -15.09 -13.94
C GLY A 39 5.99 -14.20 -13.94
N GLU A 40 5.93 -13.03 -13.30
CA GLU A 40 7.00 -12.01 -13.37
C GLU A 40 7.56 -11.67 -11.98
N ILE A 41 6.71 -11.66 -10.95
CA ILE A 41 7.10 -11.31 -9.59
C ILE A 41 6.80 -12.47 -8.64
N THR A 42 7.85 -12.98 -7.98
CA THR A 42 7.73 -14.01 -6.95
C THR A 42 7.64 -13.40 -5.55
N GLU A 43 7.19 -14.17 -4.56
CA GLU A 43 7.17 -13.73 -3.16
C GLU A 43 8.57 -13.34 -2.65
N ASP A 44 9.63 -14.03 -3.10
CA ASP A 44 11.01 -13.71 -2.70
C ASP A 44 11.48 -12.35 -3.23
N VAL A 45 11.03 -11.94 -4.43
CA VAL A 45 11.30 -10.60 -4.96
C VAL A 45 10.62 -9.54 -4.08
N VAL A 46 9.35 -9.78 -3.72
CA VAL A 46 8.62 -8.90 -2.80
C VAL A 46 9.31 -8.84 -1.43
N ARG A 47 9.82 -9.97 -0.92
CA ARG A 47 10.62 -9.99 0.31
C ARG A 47 11.84 -9.09 0.21
N GLY A 48 12.57 -9.14 -0.91
CA GLY A 48 13.69 -8.24 -1.19
C GLY A 48 13.29 -6.76 -1.16
N TRP A 49 12.12 -6.41 -1.68
CA TRP A 49 11.59 -5.04 -1.60
C TRP A 49 11.24 -4.62 -0.17
N VAL A 50 10.73 -5.54 0.64
CA VAL A 50 10.45 -5.29 2.06
C VAL A 50 11.75 -5.06 2.84
N GLU A 51 12.78 -5.88 2.61
CA GLU A 51 14.06 -5.79 3.31
C GLU A 51 14.85 -4.53 2.94
N SER A 52 14.77 -4.11 1.68
CA SER A 52 15.39 -2.88 1.18
C SER A 52 14.58 -1.61 1.45
N ASN A 53 13.43 -1.71 2.14
CA ASN A 53 12.49 -0.61 2.32
C ASN A 53 12.08 0.07 1.00
N THR A 54 11.98 -0.70 -0.09
CA THR A 54 11.56 -0.24 -1.41
C THR A 54 10.05 0.00 -1.47
N ILE A 55 9.27 -0.76 -0.71
CA ILE A 55 7.80 -0.64 -0.64
C ILE A 55 7.36 -0.36 0.81
N PRO A 56 6.25 0.37 1.00
CA PRO A 56 5.79 0.73 2.33
C PRO A 56 5.24 -0.49 3.05
N THR A 57 5.63 -0.65 4.31
CA THR A 57 5.16 -1.75 5.17
C THR A 57 4.67 -1.25 6.52
N VAL A 58 3.80 -2.03 7.17
CA VAL A 58 3.33 -1.78 8.54
C VAL A 58 3.53 -3.05 9.35
N LYS A 59 3.97 -2.88 10.60
CA LYS A 59 4.06 -3.98 11.58
C LYS A 59 2.74 -4.10 12.33
N ILE A 60 2.04 -5.23 12.15
CA ILE A 60 0.80 -5.56 12.86
C ILE A 60 1.09 -6.78 13.73
N GLY A 61 1.21 -6.55 15.04
CA GLY A 61 1.65 -7.58 15.99
C GLY A 61 3.02 -8.14 15.63
N ARG A 62 3.08 -9.44 15.34
CA ARG A 62 4.32 -10.15 14.96
C ARG A 62 4.54 -10.27 13.45
N ARG A 63 3.64 -9.72 12.62
CA ARG A 63 3.73 -9.80 11.17
C ARG A 63 4.00 -8.43 10.56
N ARG A 64 4.75 -8.42 9.47
CA ARG A 64 4.94 -7.25 8.61
C ARG A 64 4.08 -7.46 7.37
N VAL A 65 3.22 -6.49 7.07
CA VAL A 65 2.32 -6.50 5.91
C VAL A 65 2.62 -5.31 5.03
N ILE A 66 2.26 -5.41 3.74
CA ILE A 66 2.43 -4.34 2.78
C ILE A 66 1.32 -3.32 2.98
N ASN A 67 1.64 -2.03 2.96
CA ASN A 67 0.68 -0.94 3.05
C ASN A 67 0.18 -0.52 1.66
N LEU A 68 -0.88 -1.18 1.19
CA LEU A 68 -1.48 -0.88 -0.11
C LEU A 68 -2.06 0.54 -0.18
N HIS A 69 -2.58 1.04 0.94
CA HIS A 69 -3.07 2.40 1.01
C HIS A 69 -1.98 3.43 0.70
N ARG A 70 -0.76 3.24 1.25
CA ARG A 70 0.36 4.14 0.95
C ARG A 70 0.82 4.04 -0.49
N ILE A 71 0.92 2.83 -1.05
CA ILE A 71 1.24 2.63 -2.47
C ILE A 71 0.24 3.39 -3.35
N ARG A 72 -1.06 3.27 -3.06
CA ARG A 72 -2.10 3.97 -3.81
C ARG A 72 -1.92 5.48 -3.76
N LEU A 73 -1.70 6.07 -2.58
CA LEU A 73 -1.48 7.51 -2.44
C LEU A 73 -0.24 7.97 -3.21
N ASP A 74 0.85 7.21 -3.15
CA ASP A 74 2.07 7.56 -3.87
C ASP A 74 1.85 7.50 -5.40
N LEU A 75 1.13 6.49 -5.89
CA LEU A 75 0.72 6.41 -7.30
C LEU A 75 -0.20 7.57 -7.71
N GLU A 76 -1.20 7.90 -6.90
CA GLU A 76 -2.12 9.04 -7.14
C GLU A 76 -1.38 10.39 -7.09
N SER A 77 -0.27 10.48 -6.34
CA SER A 77 0.61 11.66 -6.33
C SER A 77 1.51 11.78 -7.56
N GLY A 78 1.51 10.77 -8.44
CA GLY A 78 2.32 10.72 -9.65
C GLY A 78 3.68 10.05 -9.48
N LYS A 79 3.94 9.35 -8.36
CA LYS A 79 5.15 8.55 -8.22
C LYS A 79 5.11 7.38 -9.21
N THR A 80 6.15 7.28 -10.03
CA THR A 80 6.25 6.23 -11.06
C THR A 80 7.29 5.17 -10.75
N VAL A 81 8.19 5.42 -9.78
CA VAL A 81 9.28 4.52 -9.40
C VAL A 81 9.34 4.41 -7.88
N PHE A 82 9.43 3.17 -7.40
CA PHE A 82 9.73 2.80 -6.02
C PHE A 82 11.17 2.32 -5.95
N SER A 83 12.01 2.99 -5.17
CA SER A 83 13.44 2.75 -5.06
C SER A 83 13.82 2.25 -3.67
N ALA A 84 14.92 1.52 -3.57
CA ALA A 84 15.46 1.07 -2.29
C ALA A 84 15.70 2.26 -1.35
N GLY A 85 15.21 2.15 -0.12
CA GLY A 85 15.29 3.20 0.90
C GLY A 85 14.16 4.23 0.88
N ASP A 86 13.24 4.21 -0.09
CA ASP A 86 12.12 5.17 -0.15
C ASP A 86 11.26 5.18 1.13
N TYR A 87 11.23 4.06 1.85
CA TYR A 87 10.48 3.89 3.10
C TYR A 87 11.39 3.52 4.27
N ALA A 88 12.68 3.85 4.20
CA ALA A 88 13.58 3.75 5.34
C ALA A 88 13.21 4.85 6.36
N GLN A 89 12.58 4.45 7.45
CA GLN A 89 12.30 5.30 8.61
C GLN A 89 13.27 4.96 9.74
#